data_AF-A0A101HWK8-F1
#
_entry.id   AF-A0A101HWK8-F1
#
_cell.length_a   1.000
_cell.length_b   1.000
_cell.length_c   1.000
_cell.angle_alpha   90.00
_cell.angle_beta   90.00
_cell.angle_gamma   90.00
#
_symmetry.space_group_name_H-M   'P 1'
#
loop_
_entity.id
_entity.type
_entity.pdbx_description
1 polymer ?
#
loop_
_entity_poly.entity_id
_entity_poly.type
_entity_poly.pdbx_seq_one_letter_code
_entity_poly.pdbx_strand_id
1 'polypeptide(L)'
;MGVPLNPFVIMIAAALTSNMVLSNFLGMCSFISVSRDIKTANGLGMAVTFVLTLTSVLNYIVYYYILVPLNLVYLRYIVFIVVIAAFVQFLEMVIDRFSPAL
;
A
#
# COMPACT_ATOMS: atom_id res chain seq x y z
N MET A 1 -14.95 30.13 0.59
CA MET A 1 -14.62 30.28 -0.85
C MET A 1 -15.17 29.06 -1.57
N GLY A 2 -16.39 29.20 -2.11
CA GLY A 2 -17.11 28.13 -2.79
C GLY A 2 -16.62 27.99 -4.23
N VAL A 3 -16.01 26.85 -4.54
CA VAL A 3 -15.67 26.46 -5.90
C VAL A 3 -16.94 25.91 -6.56
N PRO A 4 -17.29 26.29 -7.80
CA PRO A 4 -18.41 25.68 -8.51
C PRO A 4 -18.16 24.17 -8.64
N LEU A 5 -18.96 23.39 -7.92
CA LEU A 5 -18.88 21.94 -7.84
C LEU A 5 -19.38 21.32 -9.15
N ASN A 6 -18.51 21.24 -10.15
CA ASN A 6 -18.74 20.41 -11.31
C ASN A 6 -18.02 19.06 -11.08
N PRO A 7 -18.73 17.93 -10.89
CA PRO A 7 -18.14 16.63 -10.52
C PRO A 7 -16.96 16.23 -11.41
N PHE A 8 -17.00 16.64 -12.67
CA PHE A 8 -15.95 16.39 -13.66
C PHE A 8 -14.60 17.07 -13.34
N VAL A 9 -14.62 18.29 -12.79
CA VAL A 9 -13.40 19.04 -12.42
C VAL A 9 -12.77 18.45 -11.16
N ILE A 10 -13.61 18.02 -10.20
CA ILE A 10 -13.14 17.36 -8.97
C ILE A 10 -12.51 15.99 -9.30
N MET A 11 -13.12 15.25 -10.24
CA MET A 11 -12.57 13.98 -10.74
C MET A 11 -11.22 14.16 -11.41
N ILE A 12 -11.06 15.17 -12.29
CA ILE A 12 -9.78 15.46 -12.96
C ILE A 12 -8.72 15.94 -11.96
N ALA A 13 -9.08 16.85 -11.05
CA ALA A 13 -8.16 17.35 -10.03
C ALA A 13 -7.72 16.26 -9.04
N ALA A 14 -8.63 15.36 -8.65
CA ALA A 14 -8.33 14.22 -7.80
C ALA A 14 -7.45 13.18 -8.51
N ALA A 15 -7.68 12.92 -9.80
CA ALA A 15 -6.95 11.91 -10.57
C ALA A 15 -5.52 12.34 -10.93
N LEU A 16 -5.28 13.63 -11.22
CA LEU A 16 -3.96 14.12 -11.65
C LEU A 16 -3.18 14.89 -10.58
N THR A 17 -3.83 15.77 -9.82
CA THR A 17 -3.11 16.72 -8.94
C THR A 17 -3.07 16.26 -7.48
N SER A 18 -4.13 15.60 -6.99
CA SER A 18 -4.17 15.05 -5.62
C SER A 18 -3.91 13.55 -5.54
N ASN A 19 -3.64 12.88 -6.67
CA ASN A 19 -3.39 11.46 -6.65
C ASN A 19 -1.96 11.18 -6.14
N MET A 20 -1.87 10.45 -5.02
CA MET A 20 -0.61 10.16 -4.33
C MET A 20 0.41 9.44 -5.23
N VAL A 21 -0.08 8.65 -6.20
CA VAL A 21 0.74 7.89 -7.15
C VAL A 21 1.40 8.78 -8.21
N LEU A 22 0.66 9.75 -8.78
CA LEU A 22 1.20 10.64 -9.83
C LEU A 22 1.96 11.84 -9.26
N SER A 23 1.57 12.37 -8.10
CA SER A 23 2.16 13.60 -7.56
C SER A 23 3.41 13.35 -6.72
N ASN A 24 3.50 12.22 -6.01
CA ASN A 24 4.62 11.97 -5.08
C ASN A 24 5.52 10.80 -5.51
N PHE A 25 5.15 10.02 -6.54
CA PHE A 25 5.99 8.94 -7.09
C PHE A 25 6.47 7.89 -6.05
N LEU A 26 5.77 7.72 -4.92
CA LEU A 26 6.11 6.67 -3.94
C LEU A 26 5.66 5.29 -4.46
N GLY A 27 6.52 4.28 -4.33
CA GLY A 27 6.18 2.88 -4.62
C GLY A 27 6.33 2.42 -6.07
N MET A 28 6.99 3.20 -6.94
CA MET A 28 7.17 2.82 -8.36
C MET A 28 8.23 1.75 -8.62
N CYS A 29 9.02 1.35 -7.62
CA CYS A 29 10.14 0.42 -7.80
C CYS A 29 9.69 -0.91 -8.45
N SER A 30 8.56 -1.47 -8.04
CA SER A 30 8.02 -2.71 -8.60
C SER A 30 7.32 -2.51 -9.94
N PHE A 31 6.85 -1.29 -10.24
CA PHE A 31 6.27 -0.94 -11.54
C PHE A 31 7.36 -0.86 -12.62
N ILE A 32 8.46 -0.17 -12.34
CA ILE A 32 9.57 0.01 -13.29
C ILE A 32 10.23 -1.33 -13.66
N SER A 33 10.34 -2.29 -12.72
CA SER A 33 10.99 -3.58 -12.98
C SER A 33 10.17 -4.53 -13.86
N VAL A 34 8.84 -4.43 -13.83
CA VAL A 34 7.92 -5.40 -14.46
C VAL A 34 7.11 -4.81 -15.63
N SER A 35 7.27 -3.51 -15.94
CA SER A 35 6.57 -2.82 -17.02
C SER A 35 6.74 -3.41 -18.44
N ARG A 36 7.74 -4.28 -18.66
CA ARG A 36 8.03 -4.87 -19.98
C ARG A 36 7.08 -6.01 -20.36
N ASP A 37 6.47 -6.69 -19.39
CA ASP A 37 5.68 -7.89 -19.60
C ASP A 37 4.31 -7.78 -18.91
N ILE A 38 3.24 -7.70 -19.71
CA ILE A 38 1.87 -7.50 -19.18
C ILE A 38 1.42 -8.69 -18.31
N LYS A 39 1.89 -9.90 -18.64
CA LYS A 39 1.55 -11.12 -17.89
C LYS A 39 2.14 -11.12 -16.48
N THR A 40 3.39 -10.71 -16.31
CA THR A 40 4.05 -10.61 -15.00
C THR A 40 3.56 -9.39 -14.23
N ALA A 41 3.25 -8.28 -14.91
CA ALA A 41 2.64 -7.09 -14.29
C ALA A 41 1.30 -7.38 -13.62
N ASN A 42 0.45 -8.18 -14.24
CA ASN A 42 -0.84 -8.54 -13.66
C ASN A 42 -0.67 -9.41 -12.40
N GLY A 43 0.26 -10.37 -12.41
CA GLY A 43 0.56 -11.23 -11.26
C GLY A 43 1.15 -10.45 -10.07
N LEU A 44 2.11 -9.57 -10.35
CA LEU A 44 2.73 -8.73 -9.33
C LEU A 44 1.73 -7.71 -8.74
N GLY A 45 0.89 -7.09 -9.57
CA GLY A 45 -0.15 -6.17 -9.10
C GLY A 45 -1.19 -6.84 -8.19
N MET A 46 -1.62 -8.05 -8.54
CA MET A 46 -2.55 -8.82 -7.71
C MET A 46 -1.92 -9.23 -6.37
N ALA A 47 -0.65 -9.63 -6.37
CA ALA A 47 0.06 -9.95 -5.14
C ALA A 47 0.20 -8.73 -4.21
N VAL A 48 0.62 -7.58 -4.76
CA VAL A 48 0.85 -6.36 -3.98
C VAL A 48 -0.46 -5.80 -3.42
N THR A 49 -1.55 -5.81 -4.18
CA THR A 49 -2.87 -5.37 -3.71
C THR A 49 -3.39 -6.24 -2.57
N PHE A 50 -3.19 -7.56 -2.65
CA PHE A 50 -3.55 -8.49 -1.57
C PHE A 50 -2.77 -8.20 -0.28
N VAL A 51 -1.44 -8.04 -0.37
CA VAL A 51 -0.58 -7.73 0.77
C VAL A 51 -0.94 -6.38 1.40
N LEU A 52 -1.15 -5.34 0.59
CA LEU A 52 -1.56 -4.01 1.06
C LEU A 52 -2.90 -4.04 1.79
N THR A 53 -3.86 -4.82 1.29
CA THR A 53 -5.18 -4.93 1.91
C THR A 53 -5.08 -5.58 3.29
N LEU A 54 -4.36 -6.69 3.42
CA LEU A 54 -4.18 -7.39 4.70
C LEU A 54 -3.38 -6.57 5.71
N THR A 55 -2.27 -5.95 5.27
CA THR A 55 -1.44 -5.11 6.15
C THR A 55 -2.17 -3.84 6.60
N SER A 56 -3.08 -3.29 5.80
CA SER A 56 -3.92 -2.16 6.20
C SER A 56 -4.86 -2.52 7.36
N VAL A 57 -5.52 -3.68 7.27
CA VAL A 57 -6.39 -4.19 8.35
C VAL A 57 -5.58 -4.47 9.62
N LEU A 58 -4.40 -5.08 9.50
CA LEU A 58 -3.50 -5.33 10.64
C LEU A 58 -3.03 -4.03 11.30
N ASN A 59 -2.65 -3.01 10.51
CA ASN A 59 -2.26 -1.71 11.05
C ASN A 59 -3.40 -1.01 11.78
N TYR A 60 -4.64 -1.15 11.30
CA TYR A 60 -5.80 -0.61 11.99
C TYR A 60 -5.96 -1.22 13.39
N ILE A 61 -5.83 -2.55 13.49
CA ILE A 61 -5.90 -3.27 14.77
C ILE A 61 -4.76 -2.83 15.70
N VAL A 62 -3.51 -2.80 15.20
CA VAL A 62 -2.34 -2.37 15.99
C VAL A 62 -2.48 -0.92 16.46
N TYR A 63 -3.00 -0.02 15.62
CA TYR A 63 -3.21 1.36 15.99
C TYR A 63 -4.19 1.50 17.15
N TYR A 64 -5.35 0.86 17.03
CA TYR A 64 -6.42 1.00 18.02
C TYR A 64 -6.14 0.23 19.32
N TYR A 65 -5.57 -0.97 19.24
CA TYR A 65 -5.34 -1.83 20.41
C TYR A 65 -4.01 -1.59 21.13
N ILE A 66 -2.97 -1.09 20.46
CA ILE A 66 -1.64 -0.91 21.07
C ILE A 66 -1.31 0.57 21.21
N LEU A 67 -1.50 1.35 20.15
CA LEU A 67 -0.94 2.71 20.11
C LEU A 67 -1.76 3.75 20.87
N VAL A 68 -3.09 3.62 20.81
CA VAL A 68 -4.04 4.49 21.53
C VAL A 68 -3.98 4.28 23.06
N PRO A 69 -4.07 3.05 23.61
CA PRO A 69 -4.07 2.88 25.06
C PRO A 69 -2.73 3.21 25.72
N LEU A 70 -1.60 3.03 25.01
CA LEU A 70 -0.28 3.34 25.54
C LEU A 70 0.14 4.82 25.34
N ASN A 71 -0.71 5.66 24.73
CA ASN A 71 -0.38 7.06 24.37
C ASN A 71 0.89 7.21 23.49
N LEU A 72 1.28 6.17 22.75
CA LEU A 72 2.49 6.13 21.92
C LEU A 72 2.24 6.60 20.48
N VAL A 73 1.29 7.52 20.27
CA VAL A 73 0.83 7.95 18.94
C VAL A 73 1.97 8.52 18.09
N TYR A 74 3.01 9.08 18.72
CA TYR A 74 4.20 9.60 18.04
C TYR A 74 5.06 8.51 17.38
N LEU A 75 4.99 7.24 17.83
CA LEU A 75 5.71 6.10 17.20
C LEU A 75 4.95 5.45 16.04
N ARG A 76 3.77 5.96 15.67
CA ARG A 76 2.87 5.33 14.70
C ARG A 76 3.55 4.90 13.41
N TYR A 77 4.35 5.78 12.81
CA TYR A 77 5.02 5.50 11.55
C TYR A 77 6.02 4.35 11.66
N ILE A 78 6.83 4.32 12.73
CA ILE A 78 7.83 3.27 12.94
C ILE A 78 7.14 1.93 13.18
N VAL A 79 6.12 1.91 14.03
CA VAL A 79 5.34 0.69 14.33
C VAL A 79 4.68 0.14 13.07
N PHE A 80 4.08 1.00 12.24
CA PHE A 80 3.45 0.56 10.99
C PHE A 80 4.45 -0.04 10.01
N ILE A 81 5.64 0.56 9.85
CA ILE A 81 6.70 0.03 8.98
C ILE A 81 7.15 -1.36 9.46
N VAL A 82 7.37 -1.54 10.77
CA VAL A 82 7.79 -2.83 11.35
C VAL A 82 6.73 -3.91 11.17
N VAL A 83 5.45 -3.58 11.39
CA VAL A 83 4.33 -4.52 11.19
C VAL A 83 4.23 -4.96 9.72
N ILE A 84 4.33 -4.01 8.78
CA ILE A 84 4.30 -4.32 7.35
C ILE A 84 5.50 -5.19 6.97
N ALA A 85 6.72 -4.85 7.42
CA ALA A 85 7.93 -5.60 7.12
C ALA A 85 7.86 -7.04 7.64
N ALA A 86 7.44 -7.24 8.90
CA ALA A 86 7.29 -8.57 9.48
C ALA A 86 6.24 -9.42 8.72
N PHE A 87 5.14 -8.81 8.30
CA PHE A 87 4.09 -9.50 7.56
C PHE A 87 4.51 -9.86 6.12
N VAL A 88 5.19 -8.96 5.42
CA VAL A 88 5.73 -9.23 4.07
C VAL A 88 6.78 -10.34 4.15
N GLN A 89 7.68 -10.29 5.14
CA GLN A 89 8.69 -11.34 5.35
C GLN A 89 8.04 -12.70 5.60
N PHE A 90 6.97 -12.74 6.40
CA PHE A 90 6.20 -13.96 6.62
C PHE A 90 5.55 -14.47 5.32
N LEU A 91 4.95 -13.57 4.53
CA LEU A 91 4.36 -13.93 3.25
C LEU A 91 5.40 -14.45 2.24
N GLU A 92 6.59 -13.88 2.21
CA GLU A 92 7.70 -14.34 1.36
C GLU A 92 8.05 -15.80 1.67
N MET A 93 8.25 -16.13 2.96
CA MET A 93 8.50 -17.51 3.41
C MET A 93 7.33 -18.46 3.09
N VAL A 94 6.09 -17.96 3.12
CA VAL A 94 4.90 -18.74 2.76
C VAL A 94 4.84 -19.00 1.24
N ILE A 95 5.08 -17.98 0.42
CA ILE A 95 5.05 -18.08 -1.05
C ILE A 95 6.14 -19.06 -1.54
N ASP A 96 7.36 -18.96 -1.02
CA ASP A 96 8.47 -19.88 -1.34
C ASP A 96 8.10 -21.34 -1.02
N ARG A 97 7.27 -21.56 0.00
CA ARG A 97 6.82 -22.90 0.40
C ARG A 97 5.72 -23.46 -0.51
N PHE A 98 4.81 -22.61 -1.00
CA PHE A 98 3.69 -23.03 -1.84
C PHE A 98 4.05 -23.16 -3.32
N SER A 99 5.07 -22.43 -3.78
CA SER A 99 5.55 -22.49 -5.16
C SER A 99 7.08 -22.61 -5.17
N PRO A 100 7.65 -23.82 -5.11
CA PRO A 100 9.08 -24.02 -5.36
C PRO A 100 9.50 -23.76 -6.82
N ALA A 101 8.66 -23.09 -7.61
CA ALA A 101 8.88 -22.83 -9.03
C ALA A 101 8.24 -21.49 -9.44
N LEU A 102 8.93 -20.39 -9.13
CA LEU A 102 8.98 -19.20 -9.98
C LEU A 102 10.40 -19.10 -10.54
#